data_AF-A0A238FL69-F1
#
_entry.id   AF-A0A238FL69-F1
#
_cell.length_a   1.000
_cell.length_b   1.000
_cell.length_c   1.000
_cell.angle_alpha   90.00
_cell.angle_beta   90.00
_cell.angle_gamma   90.00
#
_symmetry.space_group_name_H-M   'P 1'
#
loop_
_entity.id
_entity.type
_entity.pdbx_description
1 polymer ?
#
loop_
_entity_poly.entity_id
_entity_poly.type
_entity_poly.pdbx_seq_one_letter_code
_entity_poly.pdbx_strand_id
1 'polypeptide(L)'
;MIKRHLHTSSPIQDSTASTSSSTSNSAASLPGLVSSLRPLKRSLPQLQQEGALLRRFCYKNKNQHKANVWWKRVVHVDRIIGRLTDELKSLLVAFGLESVTPTNNVECIL
;
A
#
# COMPACT_ATOMS: atom_id res chain seq x y z
N MET A 1 -58.68 38.40 26.75
CA MET A 1 -57.54 38.09 27.65
C MET A 1 -56.37 37.65 26.79
N ILE A 2 -55.30 38.45 26.73
CA ILE A 2 -54.12 38.21 25.89
C ILE A 2 -53.16 37.30 26.66
N LYS A 3 -52.80 36.15 26.09
CA LYS A 3 -51.81 35.23 26.68
C LYS A 3 -50.57 35.20 25.79
N ARG A 4 -49.49 35.82 26.25
CA ARG A 4 -48.13 35.69 25.71
C ARG A 4 -47.25 35.00 26.76
N HIS A 5 -46.35 34.15 26.28
CA HIS A 5 -45.01 33.74 26.78
C HIS A 5 -44.78 32.28 26.33
N LEU A 6 -44.01 32.00 25.27
CA LEU A 6 -42.54 32.02 25.05
C LEU A 6 -41.79 30.77 25.59
N HIS A 7 -40.96 30.26 24.68
CA HIS A 7 -39.76 29.42 24.82
C HIS A 7 -39.85 27.89 24.74
N THR A 8 -39.57 27.43 23.51
CA THR A 8 -38.60 26.39 23.12
C THR A 8 -37.62 25.95 24.22
N SER A 9 -37.42 24.63 24.34
CA SER A 9 -36.17 23.97 24.77
C SER A 9 -36.32 22.46 24.58
N SER A 10 -35.95 21.96 23.40
CA SER A 10 -35.69 20.52 23.22
C SER A 10 -34.39 20.16 23.95
N PRO A 11 -34.31 19.03 24.67
CA PRO A 11 -33.09 18.63 25.35
C PRO A 11 -32.03 18.23 24.32
N ILE A 12 -30.85 18.84 24.48
CA ILE A 12 -29.61 18.58 23.76
C ILE A 12 -29.23 17.12 24.01
N GLN A 13 -29.29 16.29 22.96
CA GLN A 13 -28.65 14.99 22.97
C GLN A 13 -27.16 15.24 22.76
N ASP A 14 -26.39 15.13 23.84
CA ASP A 14 -24.94 15.01 23.78
C ASP A 14 -24.61 13.73 23.01
N SER A 15 -24.45 13.90 21.69
CA SER A 15 -23.72 12.95 20.87
C SER A 15 -22.27 13.03 21.34
N THR A 16 -21.92 12.25 22.36
CA THR A 16 -20.53 11.86 22.59
C THR A 16 -20.06 11.24 21.30
N ALA A 17 -19.33 12.02 20.51
CA ALA A 17 -18.64 11.59 19.33
C ALA A 17 -17.73 10.44 19.76
N SER A 18 -18.23 9.21 19.59
CA SER A 18 -17.44 8.01 19.54
C SER A 18 -16.33 8.35 18.56
N THR A 19 -15.15 8.64 19.10
CA THR A 19 -13.93 8.84 18.34
C THR A 19 -13.57 7.45 17.85
N SER A 20 -14.35 7.00 16.87
CA SER A 20 -13.99 5.95 15.97
C SER A 20 -12.72 6.50 15.33
N SER A 21 -11.59 5.90 15.68
CA SER A 21 -10.37 6.02 14.90
C SER A 21 -10.61 5.36 13.54
N SER A 22 -11.55 5.91 12.77
CA SER A 22 -11.54 5.82 11.34
C SER A 22 -10.31 6.58 10.93
N THR A 23 -9.18 5.87 10.75
CA THR A 23 -8.28 6.21 9.66
C THR A 23 -9.16 6.26 8.42
N SER A 24 -9.75 7.42 8.18
CA SER A 24 -10.51 7.72 6.99
C SER A 24 -9.60 7.30 5.85
N ASN A 25 -10.10 6.47 4.92
CA ASN A 25 -9.45 6.27 3.64
C ASN A 25 -9.45 7.64 2.94
N SER A 26 -8.57 8.57 3.34
CA SER A 26 -8.50 9.94 2.85
C SER A 26 -8.08 9.95 1.38
N ALA A 27 -7.54 8.85 0.87
CA ALA A 27 -7.36 8.66 -0.57
C ALA A 27 -8.70 8.53 -1.31
N ALA A 28 -9.74 7.96 -0.69
CA ALA A 28 -11.06 7.80 -1.31
C ALA A 28 -11.79 9.15 -1.49
N SER A 29 -11.40 10.20 -0.76
CA SER A 29 -11.90 11.56 -1.01
C SER A 29 -11.28 12.22 -2.25
N LEU A 30 -10.24 11.61 -2.84
CA LEU A 30 -9.55 12.07 -4.05
C LEU A 30 -9.62 10.99 -5.15
N PRO A 31 -10.76 10.84 -5.84
CA PRO A 31 -10.97 9.77 -6.83
C PRO A 31 -9.96 9.81 -8.00
N GLY A 32 -9.46 10.99 -8.36
CA GLY A 32 -8.39 11.15 -9.36
C GLY A 32 -7.08 10.50 -8.92
N LEU A 33 -6.69 10.64 -7.66
CA LEU A 33 -5.48 10.01 -7.10
C LEU A 33 -5.59 8.48 -7.13
N VAL A 34 -6.73 7.94 -6.68
CA VAL A 34 -7.00 6.50 -6.72
C VAL A 34 -6.90 5.95 -8.16
N SER A 35 -7.40 6.71 -9.13
CA SER A 35 -7.33 6.33 -10.55
C SER A 35 -5.89 6.33 -11.07
N SER A 36 -5.06 7.28 -10.67
CA SER A 36 -3.63 7.34 -11.02
C SER A 36 -2.79 6.27 -10.33
N LEU A 37 -3.18 5.82 -9.13
CA LEU A 37 -2.46 4.78 -8.36
C LEU A 37 -2.82 3.35 -8.78
N ARG A 38 -4.02 3.13 -9.34
CA ARG A 38 -4.48 1.80 -9.77
C ARG A 38 -3.57 1.12 -10.81
N PRO A 39 -3.02 1.81 -11.84
CA PRO A 39 -2.03 1.25 -12.74
C PRO A 39 -0.76 0.78 -12.02
N LEU A 40 -0.27 1.53 -11.01
CA LEU A 40 0.90 1.16 -10.23
C LEU A 40 0.66 -0.11 -9.40
N LYS A 41 -0.52 -0.20 -8.77
CA LYS A 41 -0.96 -1.43 -8.11
C LYS A 41 -0.99 -2.62 -9.07
N ARG A 42 -1.50 -2.43 -10.29
CA ARG A 42 -1.63 -3.50 -11.29
C ARG A 42 -0.26 -3.94 -11.84
N SER A 43 0.70 -3.04 -12.00
CA SER A 43 2.04 -3.38 -12.51
C SER A 43 2.96 -4.00 -11.46
N LEU A 44 2.68 -3.78 -10.17
CA LEU A 44 3.51 -4.28 -9.07
C LEU A 44 3.73 -5.82 -9.10
N PRO A 45 2.71 -6.69 -9.26
CA PRO A 45 2.93 -8.13 -9.34
C PRO A 45 3.84 -8.55 -10.51
N GLN A 46 3.69 -7.90 -11.67
CA GLN A 46 4.53 -8.15 -12.84
C GLN A 46 5.99 -7.77 -12.54
N LEU A 47 6.22 -6.59 -11.95
CA LEU A 47 7.56 -6.15 -11.55
C LEU A 47 8.19 -7.11 -10.53
N GLN A 48 7.40 -7.64 -9.58
CA GLN A 48 7.87 -8.63 -8.62
C GLN A 48 8.29 -9.95 -9.29
N GLN A 49 7.53 -10.41 -10.28
CA GLN A 49 7.84 -11.62 -11.04
C GLN A 49 9.14 -11.45 -11.84
N GLU A 50 9.28 -10.35 -12.57
CA GLU A 50 10.51 -10.02 -13.30
C GLU A 50 11.71 -9.88 -12.34
N GLY A 51 11.51 -9.22 -11.20
CA GLY A 51 12.53 -9.14 -10.14
C GLY A 51 12.93 -10.50 -9.56
N ALA A 52 11.99 -11.46 -9.47
CA ALA A 52 12.31 -12.82 -9.04
C ALA A 52 13.15 -13.57 -10.09
N LEU A 53 12.86 -13.38 -11.38
CA LEU A 53 13.68 -13.92 -12.47
C LEU A 53 15.09 -13.32 -12.46
N LEU A 54 15.19 -12.00 -12.27
CA LEU A 54 16.48 -11.33 -12.16
C LEU A 54 17.29 -11.82 -10.96
N ARG A 55 16.68 -12.04 -9.79
CA ARG A 55 17.37 -12.64 -8.62
C ARG A 55 17.90 -14.03 -8.91
N ARG A 56 17.11 -14.88 -9.58
CA ARG A 56 17.56 -16.23 -9.98
C ARG A 56 18.74 -16.14 -10.95
N PHE A 57 18.68 -15.22 -11.91
CA PHE A 57 19.79 -14.95 -12.84
C PHE A 57 21.04 -14.47 -12.10
N CYS A 58 20.90 -13.51 -11.19
CA CYS A 58 21.98 -12.98 -10.35
C CYS A 58 22.64 -14.09 -9.53
N TYR A 59 21.83 -14.95 -8.90
CA TYR A 59 22.32 -16.06 -8.09
C TYR A 59 23.16 -17.04 -8.92
N LYS A 60 22.66 -17.46 -10.08
CA LYS A 60 23.36 -18.42 -10.96
C LYS A 60 24.69 -17.88 -11.51
N ASN A 61 24.76 -16.59 -11.82
CA ASN A 61 25.90 -16.01 -12.54
C ASN A 61 26.85 -15.16 -11.67
N LYS A 62 26.58 -15.05 -10.35
CA LYS A 62 27.34 -14.21 -9.40
C LYS A 62 28.86 -14.38 -9.48
N ASN A 63 29.34 -15.62 -9.57
CA ASN A 63 30.77 -15.91 -9.51
C ASN A 63 31.48 -15.77 -10.87
N GLN A 64 30.73 -15.87 -11.98
CA GLN A 64 31.31 -15.80 -13.33
C GLN A 64 31.59 -14.35 -13.77
N HIS A 65 30.81 -13.39 -13.24
CA HIS A 65 30.84 -12.02 -13.75
C HIS A 65 31.14 -10.96 -12.68
N LYS A 66 31.52 -11.35 -11.45
CA LYS A 66 31.74 -10.43 -10.33
C LYS A 66 32.71 -9.28 -10.64
N ALA A 67 33.73 -9.54 -11.47
CA ALA A 67 34.73 -8.54 -11.87
C ALA A 67 34.23 -7.55 -12.94
N ASN A 68 33.17 -7.90 -13.66
CA ASN A 68 32.67 -7.09 -14.77
C ASN A 68 31.89 -5.87 -14.28
N VAL A 69 32.12 -4.70 -14.90
CA VAL A 69 31.43 -3.45 -14.55
C VAL A 69 29.93 -3.55 -14.86
N TRP A 70 29.55 -4.16 -15.99
CA TRP A 70 28.15 -4.34 -16.35
C TRP A 70 27.40 -5.22 -15.34
N TRP A 71 28.08 -6.20 -14.73
CA TRP A 71 27.49 -7.06 -13.70
C TRP A 71 27.08 -6.24 -12.46
N LYS A 72 27.91 -5.27 -12.05
CA LYS A 72 27.55 -4.35 -10.96
C LYS A 72 26.27 -3.57 -11.27
N ARG A 73 26.04 -3.20 -12.54
CA ARG A 73 24.80 -2.52 -12.98
C ARG A 73 23.59 -3.46 -12.88
N VAL A 74 23.74 -4.72 -13.29
CA VAL A 74 22.67 -5.74 -13.16
C VAL A 74 22.28 -5.95 -11.70
N VAL A 75 23.27 -6.11 -10.81
CA VAL A 75 23.03 -6.21 -9.36
C VAL A 75 22.40 -4.93 -8.80
N HIS A 76 22.73 -3.76 -9.35
CA HIS A 76 22.10 -2.51 -8.95
C HIS A 76 20.62 -2.44 -9.35
N VAL A 77 20.27 -2.91 -10.55
CA VAL A 77 18.87 -3.03 -11.01
C VAL A 77 18.08 -3.92 -10.05
N ASP A 78 18.62 -5.10 -9.68
CA ASP A 78 17.99 -6.00 -8.71
C ASP A 78 17.69 -5.31 -7.37
N ARG A 79 18.65 -4.55 -6.84
CA ARG A 79 18.48 -3.77 -5.60
C ARG A 79 17.46 -2.64 -5.72
N ILE A 80 17.36 -2.00 -6.88
CA ILE A 80 16.35 -0.96 -7.13
C ILE A 80 14.97 -1.61 -7.17
N ILE A 81 14.81 -2.72 -7.89
CA ILE A 81 13.53 -3.44 -7.99
C ILE A 81 13.07 -3.86 -6.59
N GLY A 82 13.95 -4.43 -5.76
CA GLY A 82 13.64 -4.79 -4.38
C GLY A 82 13.07 -3.61 -3.58
N ARG A 83 13.84 -2.51 -3.48
CA ARG A 83 13.41 -1.31 -2.75
C ARG A 83 12.11 -0.71 -3.30
N LEU A 84 12.00 -0.57 -4.61
CA LEU A 84 10.81 -0.02 -5.25
C LEU A 84 9.57 -0.87 -4.95
N THR A 85 9.68 -2.20 -5.00
CA THR A 85 8.53 -3.07 -4.71
C THR A 85 8.11 -3.00 -3.25
N ASP A 86 9.05 -2.88 -2.31
CA ASP A 86 8.74 -2.78 -0.88
C ASP A 86 8.13 -1.42 -0.54
N GLU A 87 8.72 -0.34 -1.04
CA GLU A 87 8.19 1.03 -0.84
C GLU A 87 6.81 1.19 -1.48
N LEU A 88 6.63 0.73 -2.73
CA LEU A 88 5.35 0.85 -3.42
C LEU A 88 4.24 0.07 -2.71
N LYS A 89 4.54 -1.14 -2.20
CA LYS A 89 3.58 -1.89 -1.37
C LYS A 89 3.19 -1.12 -0.12
N SER A 90 4.18 -0.61 0.62
CA SER A 90 3.94 0.17 1.85
C SER A 90 3.06 1.38 1.56
N LEU A 91 3.32 2.09 0.46
CA LEU A 91 2.52 3.25 0.04
C LEU A 91 1.10 2.85 -0.36
N LEU A 92 0.93 1.77 -1.12
CA LEU A 92 -0.40 1.28 -1.51
C LEU A 92 -1.25 0.86 -0.30
N VAL A 93 -0.64 0.25 0.72
CA VAL A 93 -1.29 -0.01 2.01
C VAL A 93 -1.68 1.29 2.71
N ALA A 94 -0.76 2.27 2.77
CA ALA A 94 -1.03 3.58 3.39
C ALA A 94 -2.17 4.36 2.70
N PHE A 95 -2.33 4.20 1.38
CA PHE A 95 -3.45 4.77 0.62
C PHE A 95 -4.74 3.92 0.69
N GLY A 96 -4.75 2.80 1.41
CA GLY A 96 -5.92 1.91 1.54
C GLY A 96 -6.26 1.17 0.24
N LEU A 97 -5.30 1.05 -0.68
CA LEU A 97 -5.47 0.37 -1.97
C LEU A 97 -5.08 -1.10 -1.92
N GLU A 98 -4.29 -1.51 -0.93
CA GLU A 98 -3.89 -2.90 -0.68
C GLU A 98 -4.37 -3.31 0.71
N SER A 99 -5.07 -4.44 0.84
CA SER A 99 -5.26 -5.05 2.16
C SER A 99 -3.95 -5.72 2.55
N VAL A 100 -3.55 -5.61 3.82
CA VAL A 100 -2.48 -6.45 4.37
C VAL A 100 -3.01 -7.88 4.36
N THR A 101 -2.77 -8.61 3.28
CA THR A 101 -2.97 -10.06 3.30
C THR A 101 -1.85 -10.64 4.15
N PRO A 102 -2.15 -11.30 5.28
CA PRO A 102 -1.14 -12.11 5.93
C PRO A 102 -0.70 -13.13 4.88
N THR A 103 0.59 -13.17 4.59
CA THR A 103 1.22 -14.28 3.89
C THR A 103 0.91 -15.52 4.71
N ASN A 104 -0.17 -16.22 4.36
CA ASN A 104 -0.41 -17.58 4.79
C ASN A 104 0.75 -18.38 4.20
N ASN A 105 1.79 -18.54 5.01
CA ASN A 105 2.72 -19.64 4.87
C ASN A 105 1.86 -20.88 4.95
N VAL A 106 1.47 -21.39 3.79
CA VAL A 106 1.07 -22.78 3.68
C VAL A 106 2.37 -23.53 3.96
N GLU A 107 2.54 -23.90 5.23
CA GLU A 107 3.45 -24.95 5.63
C GLU A 107 3.22 -26.11 4.66
N CYS A 108 4.28 -26.49 3.96
CA CYS A 108 4.35 -27.79 3.32
C CYS A 108 4.14 -28.84 4.41
N ILE A 109 2.90 -29.31 4.53
CA ILE A 109 2.58 -30.55 5.23
C ILE A 109 2.44 -31.62 4.15
N LEU A 110 3.35 -32.58 4.26
CA LEU A 110 3.54 -33.85 3.53
C LEU A 110 4.39 -33.79 2.25
#